data_AF-A0A317NPN2-F1
#
_entry.id   AF-A0A317NPN2-F1
#
_cell.length_a   1.000
_cell.length_b   1.000
_cell.length_c   1.000
_cell.angle_alpha   90.00
_cell.angle_beta   90.00
_cell.angle_gamma   90.00
#
_symmetry.space_group_name_H-M   'P 1'
#
loop_
_entity.id
_entity.type
_entity.pdbx_description
1 polymer ?
#
loop_
_entity_poly.entity_id
_entity_poly.type
_entity_poly.pdbx_seq_one_letter_code
_entity_poly.pdbx_strand_id
1 'polypeptide(L)'
;MNTASPAPHQPRLPLARLAFRPFFLLASLFSVLAMVVWFAFWHGDILLRPHGGLMWWHQHEMIFGFGAAVVVGFLLTAVQNWTGRPSLSGAPLLGLVALWLAARITLAFPMGLPVWLLIALDVAFLPLAALVMGRLVVAARLWRNLMFVPVLLLLATANLAMHLGVAQGKFALIREGGYLGVLLIAVLMVLLGGRVIPFFTSRKLGRPQPAAIPALERLTLGSLLAIVLLQLAVLLGAAVPPALLASVMLVAAAASLVRLVRWEGHLTLREPLLWGLHLSYAFVPVGLTMWAMALLGVFRVELALHALAIGGIGAMMLAMMARVSLGHTGREIRTLPGIGVGLALIFAGALLRSPILAMFPQITHWTYNLSIIFWCIAYLIFLFHYTLPLLSARADGQAG
;
A
#
# COMPACT_ATOMS: atom_id res chain seq x y z
N MET A 1 24.93 1.55 -36.04
CA MET A 1 24.80 2.81 -35.28
C MET A 1 23.32 3.08 -35.09
N ASN A 2 22.77 2.83 -33.90
CA ASN A 2 21.37 3.12 -33.60
C ASN A 2 21.27 4.60 -33.21
N THR A 3 20.81 5.44 -34.13
CA THR A 3 20.46 6.84 -33.87
C THR A 3 19.15 6.84 -33.06
N ALA A 4 19.28 6.73 -31.74
CA ALA A 4 18.18 7.02 -30.84
C ALA A 4 17.72 8.46 -31.10
N SER A 5 16.53 8.61 -31.68
CA SER A 5 15.87 9.91 -31.78
C SER A 5 15.82 10.53 -30.38
N PRO A 6 16.17 11.82 -30.19
CA PRO A 6 16.12 12.44 -28.88
C PRO A 6 14.69 12.34 -28.37
N ALA A 7 14.53 11.66 -27.23
CA ALA A 7 13.23 11.54 -26.58
C ALA A 7 12.65 12.95 -26.34
N PRO A 8 11.34 13.17 -26.58
CA PRO A 8 10.73 14.48 -26.41
C PRO A 8 10.96 15.01 -24.99
N HIS A 9 11.10 16.33 -24.87
CA HIS A 9 11.49 17.09 -23.66
C HIS A 9 11.24 16.37 -22.33
N GLN A 10 12.25 15.63 -21.87
CA GLN A 10 12.21 15.06 -20.53
C GLN A 10 12.44 16.16 -19.50
N PRO A 11 11.70 16.16 -18.37
CA PRO A 11 12.03 17.01 -17.25
C PRO A 11 13.51 16.88 -16.89
N ARG A 12 14.18 18.03 -16.71
CA ARG A 12 15.60 18.08 -16.33
C ARG A 12 15.85 17.30 -15.03
N LEU A 13 14.94 17.43 -14.06
CA LEU A 13 14.99 16.72 -12.79
C LEU A 13 14.51 15.26 -12.97
N PRO A 14 15.37 14.24 -12.76
CA PRO A 14 14.98 12.83 -12.92
C PRO A 14 13.82 12.43 -12.01
N LEU A 15 13.79 12.98 -10.79
CA LEU A 15 12.70 12.77 -9.83
C LEU A 15 11.32 13.14 -10.41
N ALA A 16 11.24 14.08 -11.34
CA ALA A 16 9.95 14.52 -11.91
C ALA A 16 9.56 13.76 -13.19
N ARG A 17 10.28 12.71 -13.60
CA ARG A 17 10.03 12.01 -14.87
C ARG A 17 8.92 10.97 -14.80
N LEU A 18 8.81 10.26 -13.69
CA LEU A 18 7.80 9.22 -13.47
C LEU A 18 7.26 9.29 -12.04
N ALA A 19 5.96 9.09 -11.89
CA ALA A 19 5.26 9.26 -10.62
C ALA A 19 5.79 8.37 -9.48
N PHE A 20 6.28 7.16 -9.77
CA PHE A 20 6.83 6.31 -8.71
C PHE A 20 8.04 6.94 -8.03
N ARG A 21 8.84 7.75 -8.74
CA ARG A 21 10.10 8.27 -8.21
C ARG A 21 9.90 9.15 -6.96
N PRO A 22 9.13 10.25 -7.02
CA PRO A 22 8.95 11.11 -5.85
C PRO A 22 8.08 10.43 -4.80
N PHE A 23 7.03 9.72 -5.22
CA PHE A 23 6.13 9.10 -4.25
C PHE A 23 6.79 7.96 -3.48
N PHE A 24 7.64 7.13 -4.09
CA PHE A 24 8.33 6.08 -3.37
C PHE A 24 9.34 6.64 -2.38
N LEU A 25 10.12 7.65 -2.79
CA LEU A 25 11.09 8.32 -1.94
C LEU A 25 10.41 8.98 -0.74
N LEU A 26 9.41 9.83 -1.01
CA LEU A 26 8.72 10.60 0.03
C LEU A 26 7.85 9.72 0.92
N ALA A 27 7.15 8.72 0.38
CA ALA A 27 6.35 7.80 1.19
C ALA A 27 7.24 6.99 2.14
N SER A 28 8.39 6.47 1.67
CA SER A 28 9.32 5.76 2.55
C SER A 28 9.85 6.65 3.65
N LEU A 29 10.32 7.86 3.32
CA LEU A 29 10.81 8.82 4.32
C LEU A 29 9.72 9.17 5.33
N PHE A 30 8.53 9.50 4.83
CA PHE A 30 7.38 9.83 5.65
C PHE A 30 6.98 8.68 6.58
N SER A 31 6.99 7.44 6.09
CA SER A 31 6.67 6.27 6.92
C SER A 31 7.63 6.08 8.08
N VAL A 32 8.94 6.34 7.88
CA VAL A 32 9.92 6.26 8.96
C VAL A 32 9.67 7.39 9.98
N LEU A 33 9.46 8.62 9.52
CA LEU A 33 9.19 9.76 10.40
C LEU A 33 7.90 9.54 11.22
N ALA A 34 6.82 9.09 10.58
CA ALA A 34 5.56 8.81 11.25
C ALA A 34 5.69 7.70 12.30
N MET A 35 6.50 6.67 12.02
CA MET A 35 6.73 5.58 12.95
C MET A 35 7.67 5.97 14.10
N VAL A 36 8.64 6.86 13.89
CA VAL A 36 9.44 7.44 14.99
C VAL A 36 8.55 8.26 15.94
N VAL A 37 7.64 9.06 15.40
CA VAL A 37 6.66 9.80 16.20
C VAL A 37 5.74 8.84 16.96
N TRP A 38 5.28 7.78 16.30
CA TRP A 38 4.47 6.75 16.94
C TRP A 38 5.23 6.01 18.05
N PHE A 39 6.52 5.77 17.87
CA PHE A 39 7.39 5.20 18.90
C PHE A 39 7.48 6.10 20.13
N ALA A 40 7.73 7.40 19.91
CA ALA A 40 7.82 8.39 20.98
C ALA A 40 6.51 8.47 21.79
N PHE A 41 5.37 8.44 21.11
CA PHE A 41 4.04 8.42 21.76
C PHE A 41 3.89 7.28 22.77
N TRP A 42 4.34 6.06 22.43
CA TRP A 42 4.26 4.91 23.34
C TRP A 42 5.20 5.00 24.54
N HIS A 43 6.19 5.90 24.51
CA HIS A 43 7.12 6.16 25.60
C HIS A 43 6.78 7.43 26.40
N GLY A 44 5.62 8.02 26.15
CA GLY A 44 5.16 9.23 26.85
C GLY A 44 5.68 10.54 26.29
N ASP A 45 6.48 10.50 25.22
CA ASP A 45 6.99 11.70 24.54
C ASP A 45 5.96 12.24 23.55
N ILE A 46 5.55 13.50 23.74
CA ILE A 46 4.64 14.19 22.82
C ILE A 46 5.45 15.05 21.86
N LEU A 47 5.93 14.43 20.77
CA LEU A 47 6.65 15.15 19.71
C LEU A 47 5.73 16.04 18.86
N LEU A 48 4.45 15.69 18.74
CA LEU A 48 3.47 16.45 17.99
C LEU A 48 2.03 16.32 18.52
N ARG A 49 1.22 17.34 18.19
CA ARG A 49 -0.21 17.43 18.50
C ARG A 49 -1.00 17.51 17.19
N PRO A 50 -1.15 16.40 16.47
CA PRO A 50 -1.72 16.39 15.14
C PRO A 50 -3.24 16.55 15.17
N HIS A 51 -3.82 16.89 14.02
CA HIS A 51 -5.27 16.80 13.81
C HIS A 51 -5.78 15.39 14.19
N GLY A 52 -6.92 15.31 14.87
CA GLY A 52 -7.53 14.04 15.29
C GLY A 52 -6.82 13.29 16.43
N GLY A 53 -5.67 13.78 16.91
CA GLY A 53 -4.85 13.10 17.92
C GLY A 53 -4.00 11.96 17.36
N LEU A 54 -3.00 11.50 18.13
CA LEU A 54 -1.96 10.58 17.64
C LEU A 54 -2.47 9.21 17.19
N MET A 55 -3.52 8.67 17.83
CA MET A 55 -4.12 7.39 17.43
C MET A 55 -4.77 7.48 16.05
N TRP A 56 -5.59 8.51 15.84
CA TRP A 56 -6.18 8.78 14.53
C TRP A 56 -5.09 9.07 13.50
N TRP A 57 -4.12 9.91 13.84
CA TRP A 57 -3.04 10.32 12.96
C TRP A 57 -2.21 9.12 12.51
N HIS A 58 -1.74 8.26 13.41
CA HIS A 58 -1.02 7.04 13.02
C HIS A 58 -1.84 6.16 12.06
N GLN A 59 -3.09 5.85 12.43
CA GLN A 59 -3.97 5.05 11.58
C GLN A 59 -4.17 5.69 10.20
N HIS A 60 -4.47 6.98 10.17
CA HIS A 60 -4.71 7.77 8.96
C HIS A 60 -3.47 7.85 8.07
N GLU A 61 -2.34 8.25 8.65
CA GLU A 61 -1.09 8.48 7.95
C GLU A 61 -0.51 7.21 7.35
N MET A 62 -0.66 6.05 8.00
CA MET A 62 -0.19 4.79 7.44
C MET A 62 -1.04 4.33 6.24
N ILE A 63 -2.34 4.63 6.22
CA ILE A 63 -3.25 4.24 5.14
C ILE A 63 -3.22 5.27 4.00
N PHE A 64 -3.52 6.53 4.29
CA PHE A 64 -3.75 7.59 3.30
C PHE A 64 -2.54 8.49 3.06
N GLY A 65 -1.59 8.53 4.00
CA GLY A 65 -0.31 9.20 3.80
C GLY A 65 0.65 8.30 3.02
N PHE A 66 1.16 7.28 3.71
CA PHE A 66 2.10 6.30 3.20
C PHE A 66 1.48 5.40 2.12
N GLY A 67 0.44 4.64 2.46
CA GLY A 67 -0.12 3.63 1.57
C GLY A 67 -0.65 4.19 0.25
N ALA A 68 -1.44 5.27 0.31
CA ALA A 68 -1.96 5.93 -0.88
C ALA A 68 -0.86 6.54 -1.76
N ALA A 69 0.20 7.12 -1.19
CA ALA A 69 1.32 7.64 -1.97
C ALA A 69 2.01 6.54 -2.79
N VAL A 70 2.28 5.38 -2.18
CA VAL A 70 2.88 4.24 -2.89
C VAL A 70 1.93 3.73 -3.98
N VAL A 71 0.63 3.59 -3.68
CA VAL A 71 -0.39 3.18 -4.66
C VAL A 71 -0.45 4.14 -5.85
N VAL A 72 -0.53 5.46 -5.60
CA VAL A 72 -0.60 6.47 -6.66
C VAL A 72 0.69 6.51 -7.48
N GLY A 73 1.85 6.46 -6.84
CA GLY A 73 3.15 6.39 -7.51
C GLY A 73 3.25 5.17 -8.43
N PHE A 74 2.80 4.01 -7.97
CA PHE A 74 2.75 2.79 -8.78
C PHE A 74 1.74 2.92 -9.94
N LEU A 75 0.48 3.27 -9.66
CA LEU A 75 -0.60 3.27 -10.65
C LEU A 75 -0.39 4.31 -11.76
N LEU A 76 0.06 5.52 -11.41
CA LEU A 76 0.35 6.57 -12.40
C LEU A 76 1.57 6.24 -13.26
N THR A 77 2.47 5.38 -12.77
CA THR A 77 3.58 4.84 -13.60
C THR A 77 3.09 3.66 -14.45
N ALA A 78 2.29 2.77 -13.88
CA ALA A 78 1.78 1.59 -14.57
C ALA A 78 0.82 1.93 -15.70
N VAL A 79 -0.06 2.93 -15.51
CA VAL A 79 -1.01 3.37 -16.53
C VAL A 79 -0.33 3.87 -17.79
N GLN A 80 0.84 4.52 -17.67
CA GLN A 80 1.64 4.92 -18.83
C GLN A 80 2.07 3.70 -19.65
N ASN A 81 2.56 2.65 -18.98
CA ASN A 81 3.00 1.42 -19.65
C ASN A 81 1.84 0.67 -20.30
N TRP A 82 0.66 0.63 -19.65
CA TRP A 82 -0.51 -0.05 -20.21
C TRP A 82 -1.09 0.69 -21.41
N THR A 83 -1.21 2.01 -21.32
CA THR A 83 -1.89 2.85 -22.32
C THR A 83 -0.97 3.29 -23.46
N GLY A 84 0.35 3.21 -23.28
CA GLY A 84 1.35 3.79 -24.18
C GLY A 84 1.33 5.32 -24.21
N ARG A 85 0.54 5.96 -23.34
CA ARG A 85 0.36 7.42 -23.29
C ARG A 85 1.17 8.02 -22.13
N PRO A 86 1.80 9.19 -22.30
CA PRO A 86 2.49 9.86 -21.19
C PRO A 86 1.55 10.13 -20.01
N SER A 87 2.01 9.78 -18.81
CA SER A 87 1.36 10.15 -17.55
C SER A 87 1.93 11.45 -16.99
N LEU A 88 1.60 11.81 -15.75
CA LEU A 88 2.13 13.01 -15.11
C LEU A 88 3.67 12.97 -15.05
N SER A 89 4.28 14.05 -15.51
CA SER A 89 5.71 14.33 -15.42
C SER A 89 5.92 15.85 -15.29
N GLY A 90 7.09 16.27 -14.83
CA GLY A 90 7.42 17.69 -14.66
C GLY A 90 6.54 18.41 -13.63
N ALA A 91 6.14 19.65 -13.94
CA ALA A 91 5.37 20.51 -13.04
C ALA A 91 4.02 19.90 -12.59
N PRO A 92 3.20 19.29 -13.47
CA PRO A 92 1.97 18.61 -13.04
C PRO A 92 2.18 17.51 -11.98
N LEU A 93 3.26 16.72 -12.10
CA LEU A 93 3.61 15.72 -11.10
C LEU A 93 4.03 16.37 -9.78
N LEU A 94 4.86 17.42 -9.86
CA LEU A 94 5.29 18.16 -8.67
C LEU A 94 4.12 18.85 -7.96
N GLY A 95 3.10 19.32 -8.69
CA GLY A 95 1.88 19.86 -8.10
C GLY A 95 1.11 18.81 -7.29
N LEU A 96 1.00 17.59 -7.79
CA LEU A 96 0.37 16.48 -7.05
C LEU A 96 1.20 16.08 -5.81
N VAL A 97 2.53 16.09 -5.92
CA VAL A 97 3.44 15.86 -4.78
C VAL A 97 3.32 16.96 -3.73
N ALA A 98 3.23 18.22 -4.16
CA ALA A 98 3.07 19.37 -3.27
C ALA A 98 1.73 19.31 -2.52
N LEU A 99 0.64 18.93 -3.19
CA LEU A 99 -0.65 18.71 -2.56
C LEU A 99 -0.57 17.63 -1.46
N TRP A 100 0.05 16.48 -1.77
CA TRP A 100 0.23 15.40 -0.80
C TRP A 100 1.08 15.86 0.40
N LEU A 101 2.20 16.54 0.16
CA LEU A 101 3.06 17.08 1.22
C LEU A 101 2.32 18.12 2.08
N ALA A 102 1.57 19.02 1.45
CA ALA A 102 0.79 20.03 2.16
C ALA A 102 -0.18 19.37 3.14
N ALA A 103 -0.91 18.34 2.70
CA ALA A 103 -1.80 17.59 3.59
C ALA A 103 -1.05 16.97 4.80
N ARG A 104 0.13 16.37 4.59
CA ARG A 104 0.93 15.78 5.69
C ARG A 104 1.37 16.84 6.70
N ILE A 105 1.87 17.97 6.19
CA ILE A 105 2.33 19.08 7.03
C ILE A 105 1.17 19.67 7.82
N THR A 106 0.05 19.97 7.17
CA THR A 106 -1.10 20.60 7.83
C THR A 106 -1.82 19.65 8.79
N LEU A 107 -1.75 18.33 8.61
CA LEU A 107 -2.31 17.39 9.61
C LEU A 107 -1.38 17.18 10.79
N ALA A 108 -0.06 17.11 10.57
CA ALA A 108 0.93 17.03 11.66
C ALA A 108 0.99 18.33 12.47
N PHE A 109 0.86 19.46 11.78
CA PHE A 109 0.88 20.82 12.33
C PHE A 109 -0.36 21.58 11.83
N PRO A 110 -1.50 21.53 12.54
CA PRO A 110 -2.74 22.19 12.13
C PRO A 110 -2.63 23.70 11.92
N MET A 111 -1.67 24.37 12.58
CA MET A 111 -1.36 25.81 12.42
C MET A 111 -2.58 26.74 12.59
N GLY A 112 -3.63 26.30 13.30
CA GLY A 112 -4.88 27.06 13.44
C GLY A 112 -5.72 27.17 12.15
N LEU A 113 -5.38 26.39 11.10
CA LEU A 113 -6.17 26.35 9.87
C LEU A 113 -7.57 25.77 10.12
N PRO A 114 -8.58 26.23 9.38
CA PRO A 114 -9.94 25.70 9.53
C PRO A 114 -10.01 24.24 9.08
N VAL A 115 -10.79 23.43 9.81
CA VAL A 115 -10.87 21.97 9.61
C VAL A 115 -11.22 21.61 8.17
N TRP A 116 -12.15 22.32 7.53
CA TRP A 116 -12.53 22.04 6.13
C TRP A 116 -11.36 22.12 5.16
N LEU A 117 -10.36 22.98 5.41
CA LEU A 117 -9.19 23.12 4.55
C LEU A 117 -8.24 21.94 4.71
N LEU A 118 -8.06 21.44 5.95
CA LEU A 118 -7.29 20.21 6.21
C LEU A 118 -7.89 19.02 5.47
N ILE A 119 -9.21 18.87 5.54
CA ILE A 119 -9.96 17.81 4.86
C ILE A 119 -9.81 17.95 3.34
N ALA A 120 -9.99 19.16 2.80
CA ALA A 120 -9.92 19.41 1.37
C ALA A 120 -8.54 19.09 0.79
N LEU A 121 -7.47 19.54 1.45
CA LEU A 121 -6.09 19.28 1.01
C LEU A 121 -5.78 17.78 0.98
N ASP A 122 -6.18 17.06 2.02
CA ASP A 122 -5.90 15.64 2.13
C ASP A 122 -6.76 14.77 1.21
N VAL A 123 -8.07 14.97 1.21
CA VAL A 123 -9.01 14.15 0.43
C VAL A 123 -8.79 14.37 -1.08
N ALA A 124 -8.39 15.56 -1.53
CA ALA A 124 -8.21 15.87 -2.96
C ALA A 124 -7.16 15.01 -3.67
N PHE A 125 -6.16 14.48 -2.95
CA PHE A 125 -5.07 13.71 -3.54
C PHE A 125 -5.55 12.48 -4.35
N LEU A 126 -6.44 11.68 -3.76
CA LEU A 126 -6.93 10.44 -4.36
C LEU A 126 -7.87 10.64 -5.57
N PRO A 127 -8.88 11.53 -5.52
CA PRO A 127 -9.71 11.87 -6.67
C PRO A 127 -8.92 12.45 -7.84
N LEU A 128 -7.90 13.29 -7.57
CA LEU A 128 -7.05 13.83 -8.63
C LEU A 128 -6.23 12.72 -9.30
N ALA A 129 -5.66 11.80 -8.53
CA ALA A 129 -4.98 10.63 -9.09
C ALA A 129 -5.93 9.73 -9.89
N ALA A 130 -7.15 9.52 -9.39
CA ALA A 130 -8.21 8.76 -10.07
C ALA A 130 -8.62 9.40 -11.40
N LEU A 131 -8.75 10.74 -11.42
CA LEU A 131 -9.09 11.50 -12.62
C LEU A 131 -8.01 11.37 -13.71
N VAL A 132 -6.74 11.53 -13.34
CA VAL A 132 -5.62 11.37 -14.27
C VAL A 132 -5.60 9.96 -14.84
N MET A 133 -5.67 8.95 -13.96
CA MET A 133 -5.67 7.56 -14.38
C MET A 133 -6.87 7.23 -15.28
N GLY A 134 -8.08 7.65 -14.88
CA GLY A 134 -9.31 7.41 -15.63
C GLY A 134 -9.26 8.01 -17.02
N ARG A 135 -8.79 9.26 -17.16
CA ARG A 135 -8.62 9.92 -18.46
C ARG A 135 -7.72 9.12 -19.40
N LEU A 136 -6.57 8.65 -18.92
CA LEU A 136 -5.63 7.87 -19.74
C LEU A 136 -6.20 6.51 -20.15
N VAL A 137 -6.86 5.81 -19.22
CA VAL A 137 -7.46 4.50 -19.48
C VAL A 137 -8.62 4.59 -20.45
N VAL A 138 -9.52 5.57 -20.29
CA VAL A 138 -10.65 5.81 -21.20
C VAL A 138 -10.14 6.17 -22.59
N ALA A 139 -9.15 7.07 -22.68
CA ALA A 139 -8.59 7.48 -23.95
C ALA A 139 -7.89 6.33 -24.70
N ALA A 140 -7.34 5.35 -23.98
CA ALA A 140 -6.77 4.12 -24.54
C ALA A 140 -7.78 2.97 -24.69
N ARG A 141 -9.05 3.15 -24.28
CA ARG A 141 -10.11 2.13 -24.29
C ARG A 141 -9.73 0.84 -23.55
N LEU A 142 -8.92 0.93 -22.50
CA LEU A 142 -8.48 -0.21 -21.69
C LEU A 142 -9.43 -0.45 -20.52
N TRP A 143 -10.70 -0.78 -20.81
CA TRP A 143 -11.80 -0.86 -19.85
C TRP A 143 -11.51 -1.73 -18.62
N ARG A 144 -10.78 -2.83 -18.78
CA ARG A 144 -10.37 -3.70 -17.67
C ARG A 144 -9.54 -2.98 -16.61
N ASN A 145 -8.79 -1.95 -16.99
CA ASN A 145 -7.95 -1.18 -16.08
C ASN A 145 -8.72 -0.03 -15.41
N LEU A 146 -9.97 0.25 -15.80
CA LEU A 146 -10.79 1.23 -15.10
C LEU A 146 -11.15 0.79 -13.69
N MET A 147 -11.05 -0.50 -13.37
CA MET A 147 -11.35 -1.03 -12.03
C MET A 147 -10.55 -0.35 -10.89
N PHE A 148 -9.41 0.27 -11.19
CA PHE A 148 -8.62 1.00 -10.20
C PHE A 148 -9.22 2.37 -9.85
N VAL A 149 -9.95 3.00 -10.77
CA VAL A 149 -10.60 4.31 -10.55
C VAL A 149 -11.62 4.26 -9.40
N PRO A 150 -12.63 3.35 -9.39
CA PRO A 150 -13.56 3.28 -8.28
C PRO A 150 -12.88 2.89 -6.97
N VAL A 151 -11.80 2.10 -6.98
CA VAL A 151 -11.04 1.79 -5.77
C VAL A 151 -10.37 3.05 -5.19
N LEU A 152 -9.77 3.90 -6.03
CA LEU A 152 -9.19 5.17 -5.58
C LEU A 152 -10.26 6.14 -5.04
N LEU A 153 -11.45 6.17 -5.67
CA LEU A 153 -12.56 6.98 -5.18
C LEU A 153 -13.12 6.45 -3.86
N LEU A 154 -13.25 5.13 -3.70
CA LEU A 154 -13.65 4.52 -2.43
C LEU A 154 -12.60 4.76 -1.32
N LEU A 155 -11.30 4.78 -1.66
CA LEU A 155 -10.26 5.20 -0.72
C LEU A 155 -10.45 6.66 -0.32
N ALA A 156 -10.81 7.55 -1.25
CA ALA A 156 -11.11 8.94 -0.92
C ALA A 156 -12.35 9.06 -0.01
N THR A 157 -13.39 8.25 -0.24
CA THR A 157 -14.57 8.17 0.63
C THR A 157 -14.21 7.66 2.02
N ALA A 158 -13.38 6.62 2.12
CA ALA A 158 -12.90 6.08 3.39
C ALA A 158 -12.07 7.13 4.16
N ASN A 159 -11.24 7.90 3.45
CA ASN A 159 -10.49 9.00 4.01
C ASN A 159 -11.42 10.10 4.55
N LEU A 160 -12.35 10.56 3.72
CA LEU A 160 -13.34 11.57 4.10
C LEU A 160 -14.15 11.11 5.32
N ALA A 161 -14.55 9.85 5.39
CA ALA A 161 -15.25 9.31 6.55
C ALA A 161 -14.42 9.42 7.84
N MET A 162 -13.11 9.13 7.78
CA MET A 162 -12.23 9.30 8.95
C MET A 162 -12.16 10.76 9.42
N HIS A 163 -12.06 11.71 8.49
CA HIS A 163 -12.08 13.15 8.80
C HIS A 163 -13.42 13.60 9.40
N LEU A 164 -14.53 13.22 8.78
CA LEU A 164 -15.87 13.53 9.29
C LEU A 164 -16.10 12.90 10.66
N GLY A 165 -15.52 11.73 10.92
CA GLY A 165 -15.56 11.06 12.21
C GLY A 165 -14.88 11.88 13.30
N VAL A 166 -13.72 12.47 13.02
CA VAL A 166 -13.04 13.40 13.93
C VAL A 166 -13.87 14.66 14.13
N ALA A 167 -14.31 15.29 13.04
CA ALA A 167 -15.05 16.55 13.08
C ALA A 167 -16.39 16.44 13.83
N GLN A 168 -17.03 15.26 13.80
CA GLN A 168 -18.32 15.00 14.44
C GLN A 168 -18.20 14.25 15.78
N GLY A 169 -17.00 13.88 16.22
CA GLY A 169 -16.80 13.05 17.41
C GLY A 169 -17.35 11.61 17.29
N LYS A 170 -17.48 11.08 16.07
CA LYS A 170 -18.05 9.76 15.78
C LYS A 170 -16.95 8.72 15.57
N PHE A 171 -16.54 8.06 16.65
CA PHE A 171 -15.50 7.01 16.61
C PHE A 171 -15.81 5.85 15.65
N ALA A 172 -17.09 5.46 15.52
CA ALA A 172 -17.49 4.41 14.58
C ALA A 172 -17.10 4.79 13.13
N LEU A 173 -17.30 6.04 12.73
CA LEU A 173 -16.99 6.50 11.37
C LEU A 173 -15.47 6.48 11.10
N ILE A 174 -14.66 6.83 12.10
CA ILE A 174 -13.19 6.69 12.05
C ILE A 174 -12.79 5.23 11.85
N ARG A 175 -13.35 4.35 12.68
CA ARG A 175 -13.03 2.91 12.67
C ARG A 175 -13.38 2.26 11.34
N GLU A 176 -14.64 2.40 10.91
CA GLU A 176 -15.11 1.78 9.67
C GLU A 176 -14.43 2.38 8.42
N GLY A 177 -14.09 3.68 8.45
CA GLY A 177 -13.31 4.32 7.39
C GLY A 177 -11.90 3.73 7.28
N GLY A 178 -11.22 3.52 8.40
CA GLY A 178 -9.92 2.85 8.41
C GLY A 178 -9.96 1.40 7.96
N TYR A 179 -10.98 0.66 8.39
CA TYR A 179 -11.18 -0.74 8.00
C TYR A 179 -11.38 -0.85 6.49
N LEU A 180 -12.23 0.01 5.93
CA LEU A 180 -12.44 0.09 4.49
C LEU A 180 -11.15 0.45 3.75
N GLY A 181 -10.37 1.40 4.27
CA GLY A 181 -9.07 1.79 3.70
C GLY A 181 -8.08 0.63 3.58
N VAL A 182 -7.88 -0.13 4.66
CA VAL A 182 -7.00 -1.32 4.66
C VAL A 182 -7.49 -2.37 3.66
N LEU A 183 -8.80 -2.66 3.65
CA LEU A 183 -9.39 -3.64 2.73
C LEU A 183 -9.24 -3.24 1.26
N LEU A 184 -9.41 -1.96 0.93
CA LEU A 184 -9.24 -1.46 -0.44
C LEU A 184 -7.79 -1.58 -0.92
N ILE A 185 -6.80 -1.28 -0.06
CA ILE A 185 -5.38 -1.49 -0.41
C ILE A 185 -5.08 -3.00 -0.51
N ALA A 186 -5.66 -3.84 0.35
CA ALA A 186 -5.54 -5.30 0.23
C ALA A 186 -6.15 -5.83 -1.08
N VAL A 187 -7.27 -5.27 -1.55
CA VAL A 187 -7.86 -5.59 -2.86
C VAL A 187 -6.90 -5.22 -4.00
N LEU A 188 -6.28 -4.04 -3.96
CA LEU A 188 -5.24 -3.67 -4.93
C LEU A 188 -4.08 -4.65 -4.91
N MET A 189 -3.59 -5.02 -3.72
CA MET A 189 -2.54 -6.02 -3.55
C MET A 189 -2.92 -7.36 -4.17
N VAL A 190 -4.14 -7.86 -3.95
CA VAL A 190 -4.56 -9.17 -4.49
C VAL A 190 -4.78 -9.13 -6.01
N LEU A 191 -5.29 -8.02 -6.52
CA LEU A 191 -5.51 -7.79 -7.95
C LEU A 191 -4.20 -7.70 -8.73
N LEU A 192 -3.27 -6.87 -8.28
CA LEU A 192 -1.96 -6.72 -8.90
C LEU A 192 -1.11 -7.97 -8.66
N GLY A 193 -1.07 -8.43 -7.41
CA GLY A 193 -0.28 -9.56 -6.95
C GLY A 193 -0.52 -10.80 -7.78
N GLY A 194 -1.77 -11.16 -8.03
CA GLY A 194 -2.05 -12.37 -8.79
C GLY A 194 -1.78 -12.31 -10.29
N ARG A 195 -1.40 -11.15 -10.83
CA ARG A 195 -0.82 -11.05 -12.18
C ARG A 195 0.70 -11.04 -12.11
N VAL A 196 1.27 -10.22 -11.23
CA VAL A 196 2.71 -9.94 -11.21
C VAL A 196 3.52 -11.02 -10.51
N ILE A 197 3.02 -11.62 -9.42
CA ILE A 197 3.73 -12.64 -8.63
C ILE A 197 3.95 -13.92 -9.46
N PRO A 198 2.91 -14.54 -10.06
CA PRO A 198 3.13 -15.72 -10.90
C PRO A 198 3.98 -15.40 -12.14
N PHE A 199 3.80 -14.23 -12.76
CA PHE A 199 4.62 -13.80 -13.91
C PHE A 199 6.10 -13.64 -13.55
N PHE A 200 6.40 -12.98 -12.43
CA PHE A 200 7.78 -12.79 -11.99
C PHE A 200 8.43 -14.09 -11.55
N THR A 201 7.64 -14.99 -10.95
CA THR A 201 8.12 -16.31 -10.52
C THR A 201 8.43 -17.18 -11.73
N SER A 202 7.52 -17.29 -12.69
CA SER A 202 7.73 -18.08 -13.91
C SER A 202 8.93 -17.57 -14.72
N ARG A 203 9.05 -16.25 -14.87
CA ARG A 203 10.16 -15.61 -15.59
C ARG A 203 11.50 -15.85 -14.92
N LYS A 204 11.57 -15.82 -13.59
CA LYS A 204 12.83 -16.06 -12.87
C LYS A 204 13.24 -17.54 -12.88
N LEU A 205 12.27 -18.45 -12.80
CA LEU A 205 12.51 -19.90 -12.80
C LEU A 205 12.69 -20.46 -14.22
N GLY A 206 12.41 -19.70 -15.27
CA GLY A 206 12.41 -20.21 -16.64
C GLY A 206 11.33 -21.27 -16.89
N ARG A 207 10.23 -21.23 -16.13
CA ARG A 207 9.14 -22.21 -16.19
C ARG A 207 7.89 -21.61 -16.82
N PRO A 208 6.99 -22.40 -17.42
CA PRO A 208 5.69 -21.92 -17.85
C PRO A 208 4.92 -21.30 -16.68
N GLN A 209 4.24 -20.18 -16.93
CA GLN A 209 3.37 -19.59 -15.93
C GLN A 209 2.17 -20.52 -15.67
N PRO A 210 1.85 -20.83 -14.39
CA PRO A 210 0.68 -21.64 -14.08
C PRO A 210 -0.60 -21.03 -14.69
N ALA A 211 -1.37 -21.84 -15.42
CA ALA A 211 -2.61 -21.38 -16.04
C ALA A 211 -3.59 -20.86 -14.97
N ALA A 212 -4.23 -19.72 -15.24
CA ALA A 212 -5.26 -19.19 -14.35
C ALA A 212 -6.47 -20.15 -14.33
N ILE A 213 -7.01 -20.42 -13.15
CA ILE A 213 -8.28 -21.18 -13.00
C ILE A 213 -9.40 -20.15 -12.90
N PRO A 214 -10.27 -19.97 -13.93
CA PRO A 214 -11.23 -18.87 -13.96
C PRO A 214 -12.21 -18.86 -12.79
N ALA A 215 -12.60 -20.04 -12.29
CA ALA A 215 -13.46 -20.15 -11.11
C ALA A 215 -12.75 -19.63 -9.84
N LEU A 216 -11.48 -19.99 -9.63
CA LEU A 216 -10.70 -19.56 -8.48
C LEU A 216 -10.42 -18.05 -8.53
N GLU A 217 -10.12 -17.50 -9.71
CA GLU A 217 -9.92 -16.07 -9.90
C GLU A 217 -11.20 -15.28 -9.57
N ARG A 218 -12.36 -15.74 -10.06
CA ARG A 218 -13.66 -15.15 -9.74
C ARG A 218 -14.00 -15.26 -8.26
N LEU A 219 -13.76 -16.42 -7.63
CA LEU A 219 -14.01 -16.62 -6.21
C LEU A 219 -13.14 -15.71 -5.35
N THR A 220 -11.84 -15.63 -5.66
CA THR A 220 -10.88 -14.80 -4.90
C THR A 220 -11.25 -13.31 -5.00
N LEU A 221 -11.46 -12.80 -6.21
CA LEU A 221 -11.75 -11.37 -6.41
C LEU A 221 -13.19 -11.01 -6.02
N GLY A 222 -14.15 -11.91 -6.29
CA GLY A 222 -15.56 -11.70 -5.95
C GLY A 222 -15.80 -11.69 -4.43
N SER A 223 -15.16 -12.59 -3.68
CA SER A 223 -15.26 -12.59 -2.21
C SER A 223 -14.60 -11.37 -1.58
N LEU A 224 -13.45 -10.91 -2.09
CA LEU A 224 -12.84 -9.65 -1.65
C LEU A 224 -13.71 -8.43 -1.95
N LEU A 225 -14.32 -8.38 -3.13
CA LEU A 225 -15.27 -7.33 -3.47
C LEU A 225 -16.49 -7.37 -2.53
N ALA A 226 -17.01 -8.56 -2.24
CA ALA A 226 -18.11 -8.72 -1.28
C ALA A 226 -17.74 -8.20 0.12
N ILE A 227 -16.51 -8.47 0.60
CA ILE A 227 -16.01 -7.90 1.88
C ILE A 227 -16.01 -6.38 1.83
N VAL A 228 -15.51 -5.77 0.76
CA VAL A 228 -15.50 -4.30 0.59
C VAL A 228 -16.94 -3.75 0.58
N LEU A 229 -17.86 -4.39 -0.12
CA LEU A 229 -19.26 -3.94 -0.19
C LEU A 229 -19.98 -4.08 1.15
N LEU A 230 -19.74 -5.17 1.89
CA LEU A 230 -20.28 -5.36 3.24
C LEU A 230 -19.69 -4.32 4.22
N GLN A 231 -18.39 -4.07 4.17
CA GLN A 231 -17.73 -3.06 4.99
C GLN A 231 -18.22 -1.64 4.64
N LEU A 232 -18.45 -1.36 3.36
CA LEU A 232 -19.06 -0.10 2.93
C LEU A 232 -20.50 0.04 3.44
N ALA A 233 -21.29 -1.05 3.43
CA ALA A 233 -22.62 -1.04 4.02
C ALA A 233 -22.56 -0.72 5.52
N VAL A 234 -21.63 -1.32 6.28
CA VAL A 234 -21.40 -1.01 7.70
C VAL A 234 -21.03 0.47 7.90
N LEU A 235 -20.13 0.99 7.07
CA LEU A 235 -19.73 2.40 7.09
C LEU A 235 -20.92 3.34 6.88
N LEU A 236 -21.85 2.96 6.01
CA LEU A 236 -23.09 3.71 5.71
C LEU A 236 -24.21 3.47 6.75
N GLY A 237 -23.94 2.73 7.83
CA GLY A 237 -24.86 2.51 8.93
C GLY A 237 -25.77 1.27 8.79
N ALA A 238 -25.55 0.42 7.80
CA ALA A 238 -26.29 -0.83 7.67
C ALA A 238 -25.86 -1.84 8.75
N ALA A 239 -26.84 -2.55 9.32
CA ALA A 239 -26.58 -3.65 10.23
C ALA A 239 -26.15 -4.90 9.44
N VAL A 240 -24.85 -5.16 9.36
CA VAL A 240 -24.30 -6.39 8.78
C VAL A 240 -23.97 -7.37 9.91
N PRO A 241 -24.52 -8.60 9.91
CA PRO A 241 -24.16 -9.59 10.91
C PRO A 241 -22.65 -9.90 10.89
N PRO A 242 -21.94 -9.82 12.04
CA PRO A 242 -20.50 -10.10 12.09
C PRO A 242 -20.14 -11.49 11.54
N ALA A 243 -21.01 -12.48 11.79
CA ALA A 243 -20.86 -13.84 11.27
C ALA A 243 -20.86 -13.90 9.74
N LEU A 244 -21.71 -13.11 9.07
CA LEU A 244 -21.75 -13.05 7.60
C LEU A 244 -20.42 -12.51 7.04
N LEU A 245 -19.95 -11.38 7.58
CA LEU A 245 -18.68 -10.79 7.17
C LEU A 245 -17.51 -11.74 7.43
N ALA A 246 -17.48 -12.40 8.58
CA ALA A 246 -16.49 -13.41 8.93
C ALA A 246 -16.50 -14.58 7.95
N SER A 247 -17.67 -15.12 7.59
CA SER A 247 -17.78 -16.22 6.62
C SER A 247 -17.23 -15.82 5.25
N VAL A 248 -17.54 -14.62 4.74
CA VAL A 248 -17.01 -14.15 3.45
C VAL A 248 -15.49 -13.94 3.53
N MET A 249 -14.97 -13.44 4.65
CA MET A 249 -13.52 -13.32 4.90
C MET A 249 -12.81 -14.68 4.88
N LEU A 250 -13.41 -15.72 5.46
CA LEU A 250 -12.84 -17.08 5.43
C LEU A 250 -12.84 -17.68 4.02
N VAL A 251 -13.89 -17.44 3.22
CA VAL A 251 -13.92 -17.84 1.80
C VAL A 251 -12.82 -17.13 1.01
N ALA A 252 -12.68 -15.81 1.19
CA ALA A 252 -11.63 -15.04 0.54
C ALA A 252 -10.22 -15.48 0.95
N ALA A 253 -10.02 -15.81 2.23
CA ALA A 253 -8.77 -16.36 2.75
C ALA A 253 -8.45 -17.71 2.11
N ALA A 254 -9.39 -18.66 2.14
CA ALA A 254 -9.19 -19.98 1.54
C ALA A 254 -8.87 -19.90 0.04
N ALA A 255 -9.64 -19.11 -0.72
CA ALA A 255 -9.41 -18.91 -2.15
C ALA A 255 -8.04 -18.27 -2.42
N SER A 256 -7.67 -17.25 -1.64
CA SER A 256 -6.35 -16.60 -1.75
C SER A 256 -5.20 -17.57 -1.45
N LEU A 257 -5.36 -18.43 -0.44
CA LEU A 257 -4.35 -19.44 -0.09
C LEU A 257 -4.16 -20.47 -1.20
N VAL A 258 -5.26 -21.01 -1.73
CA VAL A 258 -5.21 -21.95 -2.87
C VAL A 258 -4.54 -21.30 -4.08
N ARG A 259 -4.85 -20.03 -4.34
CA ARG A 259 -4.23 -19.25 -5.42
C ARG A 259 -2.71 -19.10 -5.22
N LEU A 260 -2.27 -18.77 -4.00
CA LEU A 260 -0.86 -18.60 -3.65
C LEU A 260 -0.05 -19.89 -3.82
N VAL A 261 -0.56 -21.02 -3.33
CA VAL A 261 0.15 -22.32 -3.41
C VAL A 261 0.49 -22.69 -4.85
N ARG A 262 -0.39 -22.34 -5.81
CA ARG A 262 -0.20 -22.61 -7.24
C ARG A 262 0.91 -21.80 -7.89
N TRP A 263 1.42 -20.75 -7.24
CA TRP A 263 2.46 -19.89 -7.80
C TRP A 263 3.88 -20.38 -7.50
N GLU A 264 4.04 -21.55 -6.87
CA GLU A 264 5.33 -22.21 -6.64
C GLU A 264 6.38 -21.34 -5.92
N GLY A 265 5.93 -20.45 -5.01
CA GLY A 265 6.81 -19.48 -4.34
C GLY A 265 7.95 -20.08 -3.54
N HIS A 266 7.79 -21.32 -3.07
CA HIS A 266 8.83 -22.08 -2.35
C HIS A 266 10.10 -22.33 -3.18
N LEU A 267 10.03 -22.25 -4.51
CA LEU A 267 11.20 -22.37 -5.39
C LEU A 267 12.02 -21.07 -5.48
N THR A 268 11.52 -19.96 -4.90
CA THR A 268 12.14 -18.63 -5.00
C THR A 268 12.79 -18.15 -3.70
N LEU A 269 13.04 -19.06 -2.73
CA LEU A 269 13.57 -18.71 -1.40
C LEU A 269 14.96 -18.05 -1.45
N ARG A 270 15.74 -18.25 -2.52
CA ARG A 270 17.03 -17.58 -2.74
C ARG A 270 16.91 -16.16 -3.31
N GLU A 271 15.69 -15.72 -3.63
CA GLU A 271 15.41 -14.46 -4.33
C GLU A 271 14.54 -13.54 -3.46
N PRO A 272 15.14 -12.61 -2.68
CA PRO A 272 14.39 -11.78 -1.74
C PRO A 272 13.22 -10.99 -2.29
N LEU A 273 13.39 -10.39 -3.47
CA LEU A 273 12.30 -9.66 -4.12
C LEU A 273 11.16 -10.57 -4.61
N LEU A 274 11.32 -11.90 -4.60
CA LEU A 274 10.28 -12.87 -4.93
C LEU A 274 9.69 -13.52 -3.69
N TRP A 275 10.50 -14.07 -2.79
CA TRP A 275 9.93 -14.64 -1.56
C TRP A 275 9.22 -13.56 -0.73
N GLY A 276 9.69 -12.30 -0.76
CA GLY A 276 9.01 -11.18 -0.14
C GLY A 276 7.60 -10.98 -0.71
N LEU A 277 7.45 -11.04 -2.04
CA LEU A 277 6.14 -10.96 -2.70
C LEU A 277 5.19 -12.08 -2.28
N HIS A 278 5.68 -13.32 -2.28
CA HIS A 278 4.86 -14.49 -1.90
C HIS A 278 4.46 -14.44 -0.45
N LEU A 279 5.40 -14.14 0.45
CA LEU A 279 5.14 -14.07 1.87
C LEU A 279 4.21 -12.90 2.20
N SER A 280 4.35 -11.74 1.54
CA SER A 280 3.38 -10.65 1.67
C SER A 280 1.98 -11.06 1.24
N TYR A 281 1.85 -11.76 0.12
CA TYR A 281 0.55 -12.28 -0.29
C TYR A 281 0.00 -13.30 0.71
N ALA A 282 0.84 -14.11 1.36
CA ALA A 282 0.44 -15.05 2.41
C ALA A 282 -0.18 -14.37 3.64
N PHE A 283 0.15 -13.10 3.89
CA PHE A 283 -0.49 -12.33 4.95
C PHE A 283 -1.94 -11.92 4.63
N VAL A 284 -2.39 -12.02 3.37
CA VAL A 284 -3.82 -11.84 3.01
C VAL A 284 -4.70 -12.90 3.68
N PRO A 285 -4.51 -14.22 3.44
CA PRO A 285 -5.32 -15.22 4.11
C PRO A 285 -5.12 -15.21 5.63
N VAL A 286 -3.90 -14.98 6.14
CA VAL A 286 -3.66 -14.85 7.59
C VAL A 286 -4.48 -13.72 8.19
N GLY A 287 -4.37 -12.52 7.63
CA GLY A 287 -5.05 -11.34 8.14
C GLY A 287 -6.57 -11.42 8.01
N LEU A 288 -7.10 -11.94 6.91
CA LEU A 288 -8.55 -12.15 6.76
C LEU A 288 -9.09 -13.22 7.71
N THR A 289 -8.34 -14.29 7.95
CA THR A 289 -8.71 -15.32 8.94
C THR A 289 -8.71 -14.73 10.35
N MET A 290 -7.65 -13.99 10.70
CA MET A 290 -7.59 -13.30 11.98
C MET A 290 -8.73 -12.30 12.15
N TRP A 291 -9.13 -11.58 11.09
CA TRP A 291 -10.22 -10.63 11.16
C TRP A 291 -11.56 -11.34 11.35
N ALA A 292 -11.81 -12.43 10.64
CA ALA A 292 -12.97 -13.28 10.88
C ALA A 292 -13.03 -13.77 12.34
N MET A 293 -11.91 -14.24 12.90
CA MET A 293 -11.83 -14.66 14.30
C MET A 293 -12.11 -13.50 15.27
N ALA A 294 -11.63 -12.30 14.97
CA ALA A 294 -11.90 -11.11 15.77
C ALA A 294 -13.39 -10.71 15.74
N LEU A 295 -14.05 -10.83 14.59
CA LEU A 295 -15.51 -10.62 14.47
C LEU A 295 -16.33 -11.65 15.25
N LEU A 296 -15.75 -12.83 15.50
CA LEU A 296 -16.33 -13.89 16.33
C LEU A 296 -15.91 -13.80 17.81
N GLY A 297 -15.23 -12.71 18.20
CA GLY A 297 -14.91 -12.43 19.60
C GLY A 297 -13.65 -13.11 20.15
N VAL A 298 -12.81 -13.72 19.30
CA VAL A 298 -11.59 -14.40 19.77
C VAL A 298 -10.53 -13.41 20.27
N PHE A 299 -10.35 -12.30 19.56
CA PHE A 299 -9.43 -11.22 19.96
C PHE A 299 -9.80 -9.90 19.27
N ARG A 300 -9.04 -8.85 19.56
CA ARG A 300 -9.21 -7.50 19.03
C ARG A 300 -8.91 -7.39 17.53
N VAL A 301 -9.78 -6.73 16.76
CA VAL A 301 -9.67 -6.57 15.28
C VAL A 301 -8.37 -5.90 14.87
N GLU A 302 -7.82 -5.02 15.71
CA GLU A 302 -6.56 -4.32 15.45
C GLU A 302 -5.40 -5.28 15.20
N LEU A 303 -5.38 -6.46 15.83
CA LEU A 303 -4.36 -7.49 15.57
C LEU A 303 -4.44 -8.00 14.12
N ALA A 304 -5.64 -8.26 13.62
CA ALA A 304 -5.85 -8.71 12.25
C ALA A 304 -5.49 -7.62 11.22
N LEU A 305 -5.84 -6.37 11.52
CA LEU A 305 -5.48 -5.23 10.68
C LEU A 305 -3.97 -5.08 10.54
N HIS A 306 -3.21 -5.25 11.62
CA HIS A 306 -1.75 -5.13 11.57
C HIS A 306 -1.11 -6.31 10.83
N ALA A 307 -1.72 -7.50 10.84
CA ALA A 307 -1.27 -8.61 10.00
C ALA A 307 -1.38 -8.23 8.50
N LEU A 308 -2.53 -7.68 8.08
CA LEU A 308 -2.72 -7.20 6.71
C LEU A 308 -1.84 -5.99 6.39
N ALA A 309 -1.78 -5.00 7.29
CA ALA A 309 -1.12 -3.72 7.03
C ALA A 309 0.41 -3.84 7.02
N ILE A 310 0.99 -4.59 7.96
CA ILE A 310 2.45 -4.74 8.07
C ILE A 310 2.93 -5.85 7.15
N GLY A 311 2.46 -7.08 7.41
CA GLY A 311 2.95 -8.27 6.73
C GLY A 311 2.45 -8.38 5.29
N GLY A 312 1.23 -7.91 5.02
CA GLY A 312 0.69 -7.84 3.66
C GLY A 312 1.16 -6.59 2.92
N ILE A 313 0.51 -5.47 3.21
CA ILE A 313 0.60 -4.21 2.47
C ILE A 313 2.01 -3.61 2.54
N GLY A 314 2.55 -3.39 3.75
CA GLY A 314 3.87 -2.78 3.94
C GLY A 314 4.98 -3.60 3.29
N ALA A 315 5.04 -4.90 3.58
CA ALA A 315 6.04 -5.78 2.98
C ALA A 315 5.90 -5.88 1.44
N MET A 316 4.67 -5.94 0.91
CA MET A 316 4.40 -5.95 -0.54
C MET A 316 4.90 -4.67 -1.19
N MET A 317 4.62 -3.52 -0.55
CA MET A 317 5.07 -2.21 -0.99
C MET A 317 6.60 -2.16 -0.99
N LEU A 318 7.28 -2.59 0.07
CA LEU A 318 8.76 -2.62 0.11
C LEU A 318 9.33 -3.47 -1.04
N ALA A 319 8.83 -4.70 -1.21
CA ALA A 319 9.29 -5.59 -2.27
C ALA A 319 9.07 -4.99 -3.67
N MET A 320 7.90 -4.39 -3.91
CA MET A 320 7.56 -3.78 -5.21
C MET A 320 8.24 -2.46 -5.47
N MET A 321 8.39 -1.61 -4.47
CA MET A 321 9.16 -0.38 -4.61
C MET A 321 10.60 -0.71 -4.98
N ALA A 322 11.23 -1.69 -4.33
CA ALA A 322 12.58 -2.14 -4.69
C ALA A 322 12.68 -2.62 -6.14
N ARG A 323 11.79 -3.54 -6.56
CA ARG A 323 11.79 -4.09 -7.92
C ARG A 323 11.51 -3.02 -8.98
N VAL A 324 10.46 -2.21 -8.79
CA VAL A 324 10.02 -1.16 -9.72
C VAL A 324 11.10 -0.09 -9.86
N SER A 325 11.75 0.27 -8.76
CA SER A 325 12.83 1.26 -8.79
C SER A 325 14.01 0.81 -9.65
N LEU A 326 14.42 -0.46 -9.60
CA LEU A 326 15.48 -0.96 -10.49
C LEU A 326 14.99 -1.08 -11.93
N GLY A 327 13.84 -1.72 -12.14
CA GLY A 327 13.31 -2.01 -13.48
C GLY A 327 12.99 -0.75 -14.30
N HIS A 328 12.38 0.27 -13.69
CA HIS A 328 12.03 1.51 -14.38
C HIS A 328 13.17 2.53 -14.44
N THR A 329 14.28 2.28 -13.74
CA THR A 329 15.49 3.09 -13.87
C THR A 329 16.56 2.47 -14.78
N GLY A 330 16.21 1.41 -15.53
CA GLY A 330 17.10 0.73 -16.47
C GLY A 330 18.23 -0.04 -15.79
N ARG A 331 18.08 -0.39 -14.51
CA ARG A 331 19.08 -1.14 -13.74
C ARG A 331 18.71 -2.62 -13.67
N GLU A 332 19.74 -3.45 -13.51
CA GLU A 332 19.55 -4.88 -13.30
C GLU A 332 18.66 -5.13 -12.07
N ILE A 333 17.61 -5.95 -12.22
CA ILE A 333 16.67 -6.30 -11.14
C ILE A 333 17.31 -7.39 -10.28
N ARG A 334 18.34 -7.01 -9.53
CA ARG A 334 18.98 -7.81 -8.48
C ARG A 334 18.72 -7.18 -7.12
N THR A 335 18.54 -8.01 -6.10
CA THR A 335 18.33 -7.50 -4.74
C THR A 335 19.56 -6.72 -4.28
N LEU A 336 19.41 -5.41 -4.04
CA LEU A 336 20.47 -4.59 -3.46
C LEU A 336 20.76 -5.02 -2.00
N PRO A 337 21.98 -4.78 -1.48
CA PRO A 337 22.35 -5.16 -0.12
C PRO A 337 21.33 -4.73 0.94
N GLY A 338 21.13 -5.57 1.95
CA GLY A 338 20.23 -5.30 3.07
C GLY A 338 18.73 -5.48 2.78
N ILE A 339 18.25 -5.40 1.53
CA ILE A 339 16.79 -5.47 1.27
C ILE A 339 16.17 -6.80 1.70
N GLY A 340 16.87 -7.91 1.54
CA GLY A 340 16.40 -9.20 2.06
C GLY A 340 16.26 -9.20 3.59
N VAL A 341 17.18 -8.53 4.29
CA VAL A 341 17.11 -8.34 5.75
C VAL A 341 15.94 -7.42 6.10
N GLY A 342 15.76 -6.30 5.38
CA GLY A 342 14.63 -5.39 5.59
C GLY A 342 13.28 -6.09 5.42
N LEU A 343 13.12 -6.92 4.39
CA LEU A 343 11.92 -7.74 4.22
C LEU A 343 11.72 -8.70 5.40
N ALA A 344 12.77 -9.41 5.82
CA ALA A 344 12.70 -10.33 6.94
C ALA A 344 12.29 -9.62 8.24
N LEU A 345 12.82 -8.42 8.48
CA LEU A 345 12.48 -7.58 9.63
C LEU A 345 11.01 -7.14 9.60
N ILE A 346 10.47 -6.72 8.44
CA ILE A 346 9.04 -6.38 8.35
C ILE A 346 8.16 -7.59 8.68
N PHE A 347 8.49 -8.78 8.16
CA PHE A 347 7.73 -9.98 8.49
C PHE A 347 7.84 -10.37 9.96
N ALA A 348 9.03 -10.27 10.55
CA ALA A 348 9.21 -10.46 11.99
C ALA A 348 8.35 -9.46 12.79
N GLY A 349 8.32 -8.19 12.39
CA GLY A 349 7.48 -7.16 13.00
C GLY A 349 5.98 -7.48 12.87
N ALA A 350 5.54 -7.92 11.69
CA ALA A 350 4.16 -8.33 11.45
C ALA A 350 3.74 -9.52 12.33
N LEU A 351 4.60 -10.53 12.45
CA LEU A 351 4.38 -11.69 13.31
C LEU A 351 4.29 -11.30 14.79
N LEU A 352 5.24 -10.49 15.27
CA LEU A 352 5.26 -9.98 16.64
C LEU A 352 4.02 -9.16 16.96
N ARG A 353 3.64 -8.23 16.07
CA ARG A 353 2.54 -7.29 16.30
C ARG A 353 1.17 -7.94 16.21
N SER A 354 1.05 -9.09 15.56
CA SER A 354 -0.23 -9.67 15.17
C SER A 354 -0.42 -11.09 15.70
N PRO A 355 -0.04 -12.19 15.02
CA PRO A 355 -0.33 -13.54 15.52
C PRO A 355 0.33 -13.86 16.86
N ILE A 356 1.58 -13.44 17.09
CA ILE A 356 2.26 -13.69 18.37
C ILE A 356 1.57 -12.93 19.49
N LEU A 357 1.25 -11.65 19.28
CA LEU A 357 0.55 -10.86 20.29
C LEU A 357 -0.89 -11.37 20.56
N ALA A 358 -1.55 -11.95 19.56
CA ALA A 358 -2.86 -12.58 19.75
C ALA A 358 -2.78 -13.79 20.70
N MET A 359 -1.67 -14.53 20.69
CA MET A 359 -1.45 -15.69 21.58
C MET A 359 -0.89 -15.27 22.95
N PHE A 360 -0.11 -14.20 23.00
CA PHE A 360 0.61 -13.75 24.20
C PHE A 360 0.37 -12.25 24.44
N PRO A 361 -0.83 -11.82 24.86
CA PRO A 361 -1.16 -10.41 25.04
C PRO A 361 -0.28 -9.68 26.08
N GLN A 362 0.29 -10.40 27.05
CA GLN A 362 1.13 -9.85 28.11
C GLN A 362 2.45 -9.21 27.63
N ILE A 363 2.91 -9.52 26.41
CA ILE A 363 4.17 -8.96 25.85
C ILE A 363 3.94 -7.72 24.97
N THR A 364 2.78 -7.08 25.10
CA THR A 364 2.35 -5.92 24.27
C THR A 364 3.46 -4.86 24.11
N HIS A 365 4.05 -4.39 25.21
CA HIS A 365 5.08 -3.34 25.17
C HIS A 365 6.28 -3.71 24.27
N TRP A 366 6.81 -4.93 24.42
CA TRP A 366 7.93 -5.41 23.60
C TRP A 366 7.57 -5.54 22.13
N THR A 367 6.40 -6.09 21.83
CA THR A 367 5.96 -6.31 20.44
C THR A 367 5.74 -5.00 19.68
N TYR A 368 5.25 -3.95 20.34
CA TYR A 368 5.05 -2.64 19.72
C TYR A 368 6.40 -2.02 19.36
N ASN A 369 7.32 -1.97 20.32
CA ASN A 369 8.64 -1.38 20.12
C ASN A 369 9.43 -2.09 19.03
N LEU A 370 9.52 -3.43 19.09
CA LEU A 370 10.24 -4.21 18.10
C LEU A 370 9.63 -4.10 16.71
N SER A 371 8.29 -4.15 16.59
CA SER A 371 7.63 -3.98 15.29
C SER A 371 7.89 -2.61 14.67
N ILE A 372 7.91 -1.55 15.48
CA ILE A 372 8.20 -0.20 15.00
C ILE A 372 9.66 -0.09 14.55
N ILE A 373 10.60 -0.58 15.37
CA ILE A 373 12.03 -0.56 15.06
C ILE A 373 12.32 -1.34 13.77
N PHE A 374 11.75 -2.54 13.63
CA PHE A 374 11.91 -3.36 12.43
C PHE A 374 11.35 -2.70 11.17
N TRP A 375 10.19 -2.05 11.28
CA TRP A 375 9.65 -1.23 10.19
C TRP A 375 10.63 -0.12 9.80
N CYS A 376 11.10 0.67 10.76
CA CYS A 376 12.01 1.79 10.52
C CYS A 376 13.30 1.32 9.85
N ILE A 377 13.94 0.26 10.37
CA ILE A 377 15.17 -0.29 9.78
C ILE A 377 14.91 -0.73 8.33
N ALA A 378 13.82 -1.44 8.06
CA ALA A 378 13.53 -1.94 6.73
C ALA A 378 13.33 -0.82 5.69
N TYR A 379 12.58 0.24 6.03
CA TYR A 379 12.37 1.37 5.14
C TYR A 379 13.59 2.30 5.05
N LEU A 380 14.43 2.39 6.10
CA LEU A 380 15.73 3.07 6.04
C LEU A 380 16.70 2.35 5.09
N ILE A 381 16.73 1.01 5.09
CA ILE A 381 17.52 0.24 4.13
C ILE A 381 17.10 0.56 2.69
N PHE A 382 15.79 0.66 2.44
CA PHE A 382 15.27 1.08 1.13
C PHE A 382 15.72 2.50 0.79
N LEU A 383 15.51 3.46 1.69
CA LEU A 383 15.92 4.85 1.45
C LEU A 383 17.41 4.95 1.13
N PHE A 384 18.26 4.29 1.92
CA PHE A 384 19.72 4.33 1.75
C PHE A 384 20.15 3.83 0.36
N HIS A 385 19.61 2.69 -0.09
CA HIS A 385 20.04 2.07 -1.34
C HIS A 385 19.31 2.58 -2.59
N TYR A 386 18.07 3.07 -2.45
CA TYR A 386 17.21 3.42 -3.59
C TYR A 386 17.08 4.91 -3.84
N THR A 387 17.51 5.78 -2.92
CA THR A 387 17.52 7.24 -3.15
C THR A 387 18.32 7.60 -4.41
N LEU A 388 19.54 7.08 -4.57
CA LEU A 388 20.35 7.37 -5.75
C LEU A 388 19.70 6.86 -7.06
N PRO A 389 19.22 5.60 -7.15
CA PRO A 389 18.44 5.16 -8.31
C PRO A 389 17.24 6.06 -8.64
N LEU A 390 16.49 6.52 -7.64
CA LEU A 390 15.28 7.34 -7.82
C LEU A 390 15.60 8.79 -8.25
N LEU A 391 16.73 9.35 -7.80
CA LEU A 391 17.17 10.71 -8.12
C LEU A 391 18.02 10.82 -9.39
N SER A 392 18.54 9.71 -9.91
CA SER A 392 19.42 9.69 -11.09
C SER A 392 18.65 9.40 -12.38
N ALA A 393 19.24 9.83 -13.50
CA ALA A 393 18.76 9.40 -14.81
C ALA A 393 18.83 7.87 -14.96
N ARG A 394 18.07 7.32 -15.91
CA ARG A 394 18.14 5.89 -16.20
C ARG A 394 19.55 5.50 -16.62
N ALA A 395 19.97 4.31 -16.19
CA ALA A 395 21.30 3.78 -16.51
C ALA A 395 21.46 3.44 -18.00
N ASP A 396 20.36 3.18 -18.71
CA ASP A 396 20.33 2.84 -20.14
C ASP A 396 20.14 4.05 -21.08
N GLY A 397 20.11 5.28 -20.54
CA GLY A 397 19.94 6.51 -21.31
C GLY A 397 18.54 6.74 -21.89
N GLN A 398 17.58 5.84 -21.63
CA GLN A 398 16.22 5.97 -22.14
C GLN A 398 15.39 6.96 -21.31
N ALA A 399 14.15 7.21 -21.76
CA ALA A 399 13.17 7.99 -21.01
C ALA A 399 12.65 7.27 -19.78
N GLY A 400 12.51 8.02 -18.69
CA GLY A 400 11.93 7.57 -17.42
C GLY A 400 12.67 8.05 -16.19
#